data_AF-A0A3M5SXB9-F1
#
_entry.id   AF-A0A3M5SXB9-F1
#
_cell.length_a   1.000
_cell.length_b   1.000
_cell.length_c   1.000
_cell.angle_alpha   90.00
_cell.angle_beta   90.00
_cell.angle_gamma   90.00
#
_symmetry.space_group_name_H-M   'P 1'
#
loop_
_entity.id
_entity.type
_entity.pdbx_description
1 polymer ?
#
loop_
_entity_poly.entity_id
_entity_poly.type
_entity_poly.pdbx_seq_one_letter_code
_entity_poly.pdbx_strand_id
1 'polypeptide(L)' 'MDMTTYHVAMSEHMPVFRDVKNRIFPRGQCAWTCIGVAELAHPGLLLEIKCIAVRRSA' A
#
# COMPACT_ATOMS: atom_id res chain seq x y z
N MET A 1 -8.79 -5.28 8.37
CA MET A 1 -7.38 -5.17 7.92
C MET A 1 -7.05 -3.69 7.87
N ASP A 2 -5.86 -3.32 8.32
CA ASP A 2 -5.33 -1.95 8.21
C ASP A 2 -4.07 -2.00 7.34
N MET A 3 -3.96 -1.06 6.40
CA MET A 3 -2.88 -0.98 5.42
C MET A 3 -2.27 0.40 5.41
N THR A 4 -0.94 0.45 5.53
CA THR A 4 -0.13 1.64 5.26
C THR A 4 0.78 1.37 4.07
N THR A 5 0.80 2.29 3.11
CA THR A 5 1.67 2.18 1.93
C THR A 5 2.60 3.39 1.88
N TYR A 6 3.90 3.13 1.77
CA TYR A 6 4.97 4.14 1.68
C TYR A 6 5.46 4.19 0.24
N HIS A 7 5.39 5.35 -0.41
CA HIS A 7 5.68 5.50 -1.85
C HIS A 7 6.82 6.47 -2.09
N VAL A 8 7.77 6.06 -2.92
CA VAL A 8 8.76 6.96 -3.53
C VAL A 8 8.16 7.53 -4.80
N ALA A 9 8.43 8.80 -5.15
CA ALA A 9 7.85 9.46 -6.33
C ALA A 9 6.32 9.25 -6.47
N MET A 10 5.60 9.33 -5.35
CA MET A 10 4.21 8.85 -5.22
C MET A 10 3.27 9.27 -6.36
N SER A 11 3.31 10.53 -6.79
CA SER A 11 2.43 11.04 -7.86
C SER A 11 2.61 10.31 -9.19
N GLU A 12 3.82 9.84 -9.49
CA GLU A 12 4.15 9.11 -10.73
C GLU A 12 3.57 7.69 -10.70
N HIS A 13 3.71 6.99 -9.58
CA HIS A 13 3.37 5.57 -9.48
C HIS A 13 1.95 5.30 -8.96
N MET A 14 1.29 6.30 -8.37
CA MET A 14 -0.04 6.16 -7.76
C MET A 14 -1.12 5.59 -8.70
N PRO A 15 -1.23 6.00 -9.98
CA PRO A 15 -2.26 5.45 -10.88
C PRO A 15 -2.13 3.93 -11.04
N VAL A 16 -0.90 3.45 -11.25
CA VAL A 16 -0.58 2.02 -11.41
C VAL A 16 -0.83 1.27 -10.10
N PHE A 17 -0.34 1.82 -8.98
CA PHE A 17 -0.55 1.19 -7.67
C PHE A 17 -2.05 1.05 -7.35
N ARG A 18 -2.85 2.09 -7.57
CA ARG A 18 -4.31 2.05 -7.29
C ARG A 18 -5.03 1.00 -8.12
N ASP A 19 -4.69 0.86 -9.39
CA ASP A 19 -5.27 -0.16 -10.26
C ASP A 19 -5.00 -1.57 -9.70
N VAL A 20 -3.74 -1.87 -9.37
CA VAL A 20 -3.37 -3.16 -8.75
C VAL A 20 -4.03 -3.36 -7.39
N LYS A 21 -3.94 -2.37 -6.49
CA LYS A 21 -4.51 -2.43 -5.14
C LYS A 21 -6.02 -2.69 -5.19
N ASN A 22 -6.76 -2.06 -6.11
CA ASN A 22 -8.21 -2.20 -6.18
C ASN A 22 -8.65 -3.60 -6.65
N ARG A 23 -7.81 -4.33 -7.39
CA ARG A 23 -8.07 -5.73 -7.79
C ARG A 23 -7.93 -6.69 -6.61
N ILE A 24 -6.99 -6.42 -5.70
CA ILE A 24 -6.70 -7.28 -4.54
C ILE A 24 -7.55 -6.91 -3.33
N PHE A 25 -7.71 -5.62 -3.06
CA PHE A 25 -8.48 -5.07 -1.95
C PHE A 25 -9.56 -4.14 -2.49
N PRO A 26 -10.77 -4.68 -2.79
CA PRO A 26 -11.91 -3.88 -3.21
C PRO A 26 -12.22 -2.77 -2.19
N ARG A 27 -12.79 -1.68 -2.68
CA ARG A 27 -13.15 -0.52 -1.84
C ARG A 27 -14.00 -0.96 -0.63
N GLY A 28 -13.68 -0.39 0.54
CA GLY A 28 -14.41 -0.64 1.78
C GLY A 28 -13.92 -1.83 2.63
N GLN A 29 -13.02 -2.68 2.11
CA GLN A 29 -12.56 -3.87 2.84
C GLN A 29 -11.32 -3.65 3.72
N CYS A 30 -10.64 -2.52 3.54
CA CYS A 30 -9.39 -2.21 4.23
C CYS A 30 -9.33 -0.70 4.52
N ALA A 31 -9.05 -0.34 5.77
CA ALA A 31 -8.59 1.00 6.08
C ALA A 31 -7.24 1.20 5.37
N TRP A 32 -7.06 2.33 4.67
CA TRP A 32 -5.86 2.58 3.88
C TRP A 32 -5.32 3.98 4.16
N THR A 33 -4.08 4.01 4.65
CA THR A 33 -3.28 5.23 4.77
C THR A 33 -2.17 5.20 3.71
N CYS A 34 -2.00 6.31 2.99
CA CYS A 34 -1.01 6.43 1.93
C CYS A 34 -0.08 7.62 2.20
N ILE A 35 1.23 7.38 2.16
CA ILE A 35 2.26 8.36 2.55
C ILE A 35 3.36 8.38 1.49
N GLY A 36 3.75 9.58 1.05
CA GLY A 36 4.97 9.77 0.26
C GLY A 36 6.19 9.81 1.16
N VAL A 37 7.26 9.10 0.78
CA VAL A 37 8.53 9.05 1.52
C VAL A 37 9.70 9.42 0.60
N ALA A 38 10.83 9.84 1.19
CA ALA A 38 12.02 10.21 0.43
C ALA A 38 12.71 8.98 -0.20
N GLU A 39 12.78 7.87 0.55
CA GLU A 39 13.43 6.64 0.12
C GLU A 39 12.90 5.42 0.90
N LEU A 40 13.33 4.23 0.48
CA LEU A 40 13.04 2.94 1.12
C LEU A 40 14.34 2.19 1.41
N ALA A 41 14.25 1.10 2.17
CA ALA A 41 15.42 0.36 2.64
C ALA A 41 16.35 -0.18 1.53
N HIS A 42 15.82 -0.40 0.33
CA HIS A 42 16.61 -0.85 -0.82
C HIS A 42 16.43 0.10 -2.02
N PRO A 43 17.53 0.45 -2.72
CA PRO A 43 17.46 1.25 -3.94
C PRO A 43 16.56 0.61 -5.01
N GLY A 44 15.79 1.44 -5.70
CA GLY A 44 14.92 1.00 -6.80
C GLY A 44 13.56 0.45 -6.38
N LEU A 45 13.28 0.31 -5.08
CA LEU A 45 11.92 0.03 -4.62
C LEU A 45 11.02 1.24 -4.86
N LEU A 46 9.84 1.00 -5.45
CA LEU A 46 8.87 2.06 -5.74
C LEU A 46 7.93 2.30 -4.56
N LEU A 47 7.62 1.25 -3.79
CA LEU A 47 6.76 1.31 -2.64
C LEU A 47 7.02 0.16 -1.65
N GLU A 48 6.61 0.36 -0.40
CA GLU A 48 6.53 -0.67 0.64
C GLU A 48 5.12 -0.71 1.25
N ILE A 49 4.65 -1.91 1.63
CA ILE A 49 3.32 -2.11 2.22
C ILE A 49 3.45 -2.74 3.61
N LYS A 50 2.90 -2.06 4.61
CA LYS A 50 2.67 -2.60 5.95
C LYS A 50 1.19 -2.93 6.12
N CYS A 51 0.88 -4.14 6.57
CA CYS A 51 -0.49 -4.56 6.86
C CYS A 51 -0.64 -5.09 8.28
N ILE A 52 -1.78 -4.80 8.91
CA ILE A 52 -2.23 -5.42 10.15
C ILE A 52 -3.49 -6.21 9.87
N ALA A 53 -3.45 -7.48 10.27
CA ALA A 53 -4.47 -8.47 10.02
C ALA A 53 -5.09 -9.01 11.29
N VAL A 54 -6.38 -9.32 11.23
CA VAL A 54 -7.04 -10.17 12.23
C VAL A 54 -7.11 -11.58 11.66
N ARG A 55 -6.53 -12.55 12.36
CA ARG A 55 -6.73 -13.96 12.06
C ARG A 55 -8.10 -14.36 12.58
N ARG A 56 -8.99 -14.85 11.71
CA ARG A 56 -10.24 -15.48 12.17
C ARG A 56 -9.88 -16.83 12.77
N SER A 57 -10.38 -17.09 13.98
CA SER A 57 -10.41 -18.45 14.52
C SER A 57 -11.41 -19.28 13.70
N ALA A 58 -11.07 -20.55 13.47
CA ALA A 58 -11.97 -21.51 12.84
C ALA A 58 -13.19 -21.79 13.73
#